data_AF-A0A1X8VCH7-F1
#
_entry.id   AF-A0A1X8VCH7-F1
#
_cell.length_a   1.000
_cell.length_b   1.000
_cell.length_c   1.000
_cell.angle_alpha   90.00
_cell.angle_beta   90.00
_cell.angle_gamma   90.00
#
_symmetry.space_group_name_H-M   'P 1'
#
loop_
_entity.id
_entity.type
_entity.pdbx_description
1 polymer ?
#
loop_
_entity_poly.entity_id
_entity_poly.type
_entity_poly.pdbx_seq_one_letter_code
_entity_poly.pdbx_strand_id
1 'polypeptide(L)'
;RLFTELDFTVSLHKDLTAEEMRGCLEQFAQRQEHADYDCAVVCLLSHGVEGSIYGTDGQPLELDWVFGVFDNARCPLLQNKPKMFFIQACRGEEMDNGVDQ
;
A
#
# COMPACT_ATOMS: atom_id res chain seq x y z
N ARG A 1 -5.44 11.01 -10.70
CA ARG A 1 -5.43 11.30 -12.15
C ARG A 1 -4.75 10.17 -12.91
N LEU A 2 -3.44 9.93 -12.74
CA LEU A 2 -2.70 8.85 -13.41
C LEU A 2 -3.44 7.49 -13.46
N PHE A 3 -3.79 6.91 -12.31
CA PHE A 3 -4.43 5.58 -12.29
C PHE A 3 -5.82 5.56 -12.93
N THR A 4 -6.58 6.66 -12.82
CA THR A 4 -7.86 6.78 -13.52
C THR A 4 -7.67 6.84 -15.04
N GLU A 5 -6.62 7.52 -15.52
CA GLU A 5 -6.25 7.56 -16.94
C GLU A 5 -5.68 6.24 -17.46
N LEU A 6 -5.21 5.38 -16.56
CA LEU A 6 -4.83 3.99 -16.84
C LEU A 6 -5.98 2.99 -16.61
N ASP A 7 -7.23 3.48 -16.60
CA ASP A 7 -8.46 2.70 -16.45
C ASP A 7 -8.61 1.89 -15.14
N PHE A 8 -7.90 2.28 -14.07
CA PHE A 8 -8.16 1.72 -12.74
C PHE A 8 -9.39 2.34 -12.07
N THR A 9 -10.17 1.50 -11.40
CA THR A 9 -11.16 1.93 -10.39
C THR A 9 -10.43 2.37 -9.12
N VAL A 10 -10.33 3.67 -8.87
CA VAL A 10 -9.55 4.23 -7.75
C VAL A 10 -10.43 4.49 -6.52
N SER A 11 -10.07 3.89 -5.38
CA SER A 11 -10.58 4.28 -4.06
C SER A 11 -9.55 5.11 -3.29
N LEU A 12 -9.96 6.27 -2.79
CA LEU A 12 -9.10 7.21 -2.06
C LEU A 12 -9.51 7.27 -0.58
N HIS A 13 -8.53 7.10 0.30
CA HIS A 13 -8.68 7.26 1.74
C HIS A 13 -7.65 8.28 2.24
N LYS A 14 -8.00 9.09 3.25
CA LYS A 14 -7.17 10.18 3.77
C LYS A 14 -7.13 10.13 5.28
N ASP A 15 -6.00 10.55 5.84
CA ASP A 15 -5.80 10.83 7.26
C ASP A 15 -6.19 9.66 8.20
N LEU A 16 -5.87 8.43 7.77
CA LEU A 16 -6.17 7.21 8.51
C LEU A 16 -5.19 6.96 9.67
N THR A 17 -5.71 6.46 10.77
CA THR A 17 -4.94 5.81 11.84
C THR A 17 -4.36 4.46 11.35
N ALA A 18 -3.41 3.90 12.09
CA ALA A 18 -2.83 2.60 11.73
C ALA A 18 -3.88 1.48 11.65
N GLU A 19 -4.86 1.49 12.56
CA GLU A 19 -5.94 0.49 12.57
C GLU A 19 -6.92 0.68 11.40
N GLU A 20 -7.27 1.93 11.07
CA GLU A 20 -8.11 2.20 9.90
C GLU A 20 -7.41 1.85 8.59
N MET A 21 -6.09 2.05 8.49
CA MET A 21 -5.30 1.56 7.35
C MET A 21 -5.37 0.04 7.23
N ARG A 22 -5.22 -0.71 8.34
CA ARG A 22 -5.36 -2.17 8.34
C ARG A 22 -6.74 -2.59 7.82
N GLY A 23 -7.79 -2.00 8.36
CA GLY A 23 -9.16 -2.29 7.92
C GLY A 23 -9.39 -1.98 6.44
N CYS A 24 -8.88 -0.85 5.93
CA CYS A 24 -9.01 -0.51 4.51
C CYS A 24 -8.26 -1.49 3.60
N LEU A 25 -7.05 -1.91 3.99
CA LEU A 25 -6.24 -2.86 3.21
C LEU A 25 -6.88 -4.24 3.18
N GLU A 26 -7.38 -4.73 4.32
CA GLU A 26 -8.08 -6.01 4.39
C GLU A 26 -9.38 -5.99 3.57
N GLN A 27 -10.19 -4.94 3.72
CA GLN A 27 -11.42 -4.78 2.93
C GLN A 27 -11.12 -4.71 1.43
N PHE A 28 -10.06 -3.99 1.03
CA PHE A 28 -9.64 -3.92 -0.36
C PHE A 28 -9.18 -5.29 -0.87
N ALA A 29 -8.37 -6.04 -0.11
CA ALA A 29 -7.90 -7.37 -0.50
C ALA A 29 -9.03 -8.40 -0.64
N GLN A 30 -10.14 -8.23 0.07
CA GLN A 30 -11.29 -9.14 0.04
C GLN A 30 -12.35 -8.80 -1.03
N ARG A 31 -12.17 -7.72 -1.80
CA ARG A 31 -13.10 -7.33 -2.87
C ARG A 31 -13.26 -8.45 -3.89
N GLN A 32 -14.52 -8.77 -4.21
CA GLN A 32 -14.86 -9.85 -5.14
C GLN A 32 -14.55 -9.47 -6.59
N GLU A 33 -14.55 -8.17 -6.88
CA GLU A 33 -14.22 -7.58 -8.18
C GLU A 33 -12.80 -7.92 -8.64
N HIS A 34 -11.91 -8.30 -7.71
CA HIS A 34 -10.58 -8.81 -8.05
C HIS A 34 -10.62 -10.07 -8.91
N ALA A 35 -11.72 -10.83 -8.92
CA ALA A 35 -11.90 -11.95 -9.83
C ALA A 35 -11.87 -11.50 -11.31
N ASP A 36 -12.46 -10.33 -11.59
CA ASP A 36 -12.67 -9.80 -12.94
C ASP A 36 -11.54 -8.85 -13.39
N TYR A 37 -10.70 -8.37 -12.48
CA TYR A 37 -9.56 -7.49 -12.79
C TYR A 37 -8.27 -8.26 -13.06
N ASP A 38 -7.37 -7.70 -13.88
CA ASP A 38 -6.09 -8.34 -14.22
C ASP A 38 -4.94 -7.99 -13.27
N CYS A 39 -5.05 -6.90 -12.50
CA CYS A 39 -4.02 -6.46 -11.57
C CYS A 39 -4.59 -5.59 -10.44
N ALA A 40 -3.77 -5.34 -9.42
CA ALA A 40 -4.09 -4.41 -8.34
C ALA A 40 -2.92 -3.45 -8.06
N VAL A 41 -3.25 -2.25 -7.61
CA VAL A 41 -2.29 -1.22 -7.19
C VAL A 41 -2.66 -0.73 -5.79
N VAL A 42 -1.67 -0.65 -4.90
CA VAL A 42 -1.79 -0.04 -3.58
C VAL A 42 -0.75 1.07 -3.45
N CYS A 43 -1.20 2.29 -3.19
CA CYS A 43 -0.34 3.44 -2.97
C CYS A 43 -0.47 3.90 -1.52
N LEU A 44 0.64 3.89 -0.77
CA LEU A 44 0.72 4.31 0.62
C LEU A 44 1.62 5.55 0.71
N LEU A 45 1.06 6.65 1.23
CA LEU A 45 1.75 7.94 1.34
C LEU A 45 1.65 8.42 2.79
N SER A 46 2.75 8.41 3.53
CA SER A 46 2.79 8.83 4.94
C SER A 46 4.21 9.15 5.40
N HIS A 47 4.37 9.49 6.69
CA HIS A 47 5.65 9.30 7.36
C HIS A 47 5.95 7.82 7.54
N GLY A 48 7.23 7.49 7.73
CA GLY A 48 7.65 6.12 7.94
C GLY A 48 9.07 6.04 8.47
N VAL A 49 9.47 4.81 8.76
CA VAL A 49 10.82 4.38 9.10
C VAL A 49 11.12 3.13 8.30
N GLU A 50 12.33 2.59 8.40
CA GLU A 50 12.66 1.34 7.72
C GLU A 50 11.65 0.24 8.10
N GLY A 51 10.98 -0.32 7.09
CA GLY A 51 10.00 -1.40 7.25
C GLY A 51 8.56 -0.98 7.57
N SER A 52 8.28 0.28 7.91
CA SER A 52 6.95 0.67 8.44
C SER A 52 6.49 2.07 8.02
N ILE A 53 5.17 2.24 7.90
CA ILE A 53 4.52 3.54 7.70
C ILE A 53 3.69 3.92 8.93
N TYR A 54 3.48 5.21 9.17
CA TYR A 54 2.69 5.68 10.32
C TYR A 54 1.25 6.02 9.94
N GLY A 55 0.32 5.74 10.84
CA GLY A 55 -1.00 6.36 10.83
C GLY A 55 -0.97 7.78 11.40
N THR A 56 -2.08 8.51 11.27
CA THR A 56 -2.24 9.86 11.84
C THR A 56 -2.19 9.87 13.37
N ASP A 57 -2.40 8.72 14.01
CA ASP A 57 -2.23 8.45 15.44
C ASP A 57 -0.76 8.22 15.85
N GLY A 58 0.18 8.27 14.90
CA GLY A 58 1.61 8.03 15.13
C GLY A 58 1.93 6.56 15.42
N GLN A 59 0.98 5.64 15.22
CA GLN A 59 1.22 4.21 15.37
C GLN A 59 1.79 3.60 14.07
N PRO A 60 2.75 2.67 14.16
CA PRO A 60 3.35 2.05 12.99
C PRO A 60 2.46 0.95 12.40
N LEU A 61 2.54 0.81 11.09
CA LEU A 61 2.00 -0.29 10.30
C LEU A 61 3.15 -0.92 9.50
N GLU A 62 3.49 -2.15 9.85
CA GLU A 62 4.54 -2.94 9.22
C GLU A 62 4.22 -3.25 7.76
N LEU A 63 5.13 -2.93 6.84
CA LEU A 63 4.96 -3.19 5.41
C LEU A 63 4.92 -4.69 5.09
N ASP A 64 5.67 -5.51 5.84
CA ASP A 64 5.61 -6.98 5.72
C ASP A 64 4.19 -7.52 5.98
N TRP A 65 3.50 -6.93 6.95
CA TRP A 65 2.10 -7.26 7.18
C TRP A 65 1.23 -6.83 6.00
N VAL A 66 1.44 -5.61 5.48
CA VAL A 66 0.71 -5.09 4.31
C VAL A 66 0.88 -6.02 3.11
N PHE A 67 2.11 -6.35 2.71
CA PHE A 67 2.36 -7.26 1.58
C PHE A 67 1.76 -8.64 1.83
N GLY A 68 1.83 -9.08 3.08
CA GLY A 68 1.19 -10.28 3.53
C GLY A 68 -0.30 -10.34 3.21
N VAL A 69 -1.07 -9.28 3.50
CA VAL A 69 -2.52 -9.24 3.23
C VAL A 69 -2.85 -9.59 1.77
N PHE A 70 -1.94 -9.28 0.84
CA PHE A 70 -2.09 -9.53 -0.60
C PHE A 70 -1.33 -10.76 -1.11
N ASP A 71 -0.83 -11.63 -0.24
CA ASP A 71 -0.20 -12.88 -0.63
C ASP A 71 -1.21 -13.85 -1.26
N ASN A 72 -0.71 -14.91 -1.92
CA ASN A 72 -1.56 -15.87 -2.63
C ASN A 72 -2.48 -16.68 -1.69
N ALA A 73 -2.17 -16.77 -0.41
CA ALA A 73 -2.98 -17.51 0.56
C ALA A 73 -4.14 -16.67 1.10
N ARG A 74 -3.90 -15.37 1.34
CA ARG A 74 -4.88 -14.44 1.91
C ARG A 74 -5.69 -13.68 0.86
N CYS A 75 -5.15 -13.48 -0.33
CA CYS A 75 -5.84 -12.82 -1.45
C CYS A 75 -5.88 -13.70 -2.70
N PRO A 76 -6.62 -14.83 -2.68
CA PRO A 76 -6.62 -15.81 -3.77
C PRO A 76 -7.17 -15.26 -5.09
N LEU A 77 -8.06 -14.25 -5.06
CA LEU A 77 -8.59 -13.62 -6.26
C LEU A 77 -7.54 -12.82 -7.05
N LEU A 78 -6.44 -12.42 -6.39
CA LEU A 78 -5.27 -11.81 -7.01
C LEU A 78 -4.11 -12.81 -7.22
N GLN A 79 -4.33 -14.10 -7.00
CA GLN A 79 -3.30 -15.11 -7.27
C GLN A 79 -2.93 -15.10 -8.76
N ASN A 80 -1.63 -15.17 -9.05
CA ASN A 80 -1.06 -15.07 -10.40
C ASN A 80 -1.31 -13.74 -11.14
N LYS A 81 -1.92 -12.75 -10.47
CA LYS A 81 -2.12 -11.39 -11.00
C LYS A 81 -1.06 -10.43 -10.45
N PRO A 82 -0.53 -9.49 -11.27
CA PRO A 82 0.40 -8.47 -10.80
C PRO A 82 -0.19 -7.61 -9.68
N LYS A 83 0.60 -7.41 -8.62
CA LYS A 83 0.27 -6.58 -7.45
C LYS A 83 1.36 -5.54 -7.29
N MET A 84 1.03 -4.27 -7.55
CA MET A 84 1.98 -3.16 -7.51
C MET A 84 1.81 -2.37 -6.22
N PHE A 85 2.92 -2.09 -5.55
CA PHE A 85 2.94 -1.29 -4.33
C PHE A 85 3.83 -0.06 -4.53
N PHE A 86 3.30 1.11 -4.24
CA PHE A 86 4.04 2.37 -4.25
C PHE A 86 4.04 2.94 -2.83
N ILE A 87 5.22 2.96 -2.21
CA ILE A 87 5.38 3.41 -0.82
C ILE A 87 6.15 4.73 -0.82
N GLN A 88 5.43 5.84 -0.61
CA GLN A 88 6.02 7.15 -0.38
C GLN A 88 6.08 7.39 1.13
N ALA A 89 7.20 7.00 1.73
CA ALA A 89 7.48 7.23 3.13
C ALA A 89 8.99 7.36 3.36
N CYS A 90 9.36 8.03 4.45
CA CYS A 90 10.75 8.00 4.91
C CYS A 90 11.13 6.56 5.33
N ARG A 91 12.42 6.25 5.26
CA ARG A 91 12.99 4.95 5.67
C ARG A 91 14.00 5.10 6.81
N GLY A 92 13.99 6.27 7.44
CA GLY A 92 15.02 6.76 8.33
C GLY A 92 15.15 8.27 8.17
N GLU A 93 16.02 8.86 8.97
CA GLU A 93 16.23 10.33 9.00
C GLU A 93 17.53 10.76 8.32
N GLU A 94 18.36 9.80 7.88
CA GLU A 94 19.62 10.10 7.20
C GLU A 94 19.39 10.71 5.83
N MET A 95 19.88 11.94 5.63
CA MET A 95 19.87 12.61 4.34
C MET A 95 21.08 12.18 3.51
N ASP A 96 20.83 11.73 2.29
CA ASP A 96 21.88 11.54 1.29
C ASP A 96 22.24 12.91 0.68
N ASN A 97 23.46 13.37 0.94
CA ASN A 97 23.97 14.65 0.43
C ASN A 97 24.43 14.56 -1.03
N GLY A 98 24.41 13.37 -1.63
CA GLY A 98 25.04 13.11 -2.91
C GLY A 98 26.56 13.09 -2.83
N VAL A 99 27.19 12.77 -3.97
CA VAL A 99 28.64 12.78 -4.15
C VAL A 99 28.97 13.53 -5.43
N ASP A 100 30.14 14.17 -5.46
CA ASP A 100 30.65 14.75 -6.70
C ASP A 100 30.81 13.67 -7.78
N GLN A 101 30.50 14.04 -9.02
CA GLN A 101 30.51 13.14 -10.18
C GLN A 101 31.91 12.93 -10.77
#